data_AF-A0A7V2UJ20-F1
#
_entry.id   AF-A0A7V2UJ20-F1
#
_cell.length_a   1.000
_cell.length_b   1.000
_cell.length_c   1.000
_cell.angle_alpha   90.00
_cell.angle_beta   90.00
_cell.angle_gamma   90.00
#
_symmetry.space_group_name_H-M   'P 1'
#
loop_
_entity.id
_entity.type
_entity.pdbx_description
1 polymer ?
#
loop_
_entity_poly.entity_id
_entity_poly.type
_entity_poly.pdbx_seq_one_letter_code
_entity_poly.pdbx_strand_id
1 'polypeptide(L)'
;GNHSTLCRWLLPDWPEDRPPGPRDVARAAAEHGVPYTLVTGFNAPDQYLESHLASPETVLATARYERFEATFTGAGDTLSATLCALLGGGADLQSAVADALTYLDQCLDAGFQPGMGHAVPDRLFWAHEESEDEEPPSTEGLAPFPLGDTSH
;
A
#
# COMPACT_ATOMS: atom_id res chain seq x y z
N GLY A 1 -7.33 7.48 1.41
CA GLY A 1 -7.70 7.44 -0.01
C GLY A 1 -6.70 8.22 -0.84
N ASN A 2 -6.62 7.96 -2.16
CA ASN A 2 -5.69 8.68 -3.05
C ASN A 2 -6.14 10.14 -3.29
N HIS A 3 -5.18 11.08 -3.30
CA HIS A 3 -5.41 12.52 -3.46
C HIS A 3 -6.27 12.87 -4.67
N SER A 4 -5.96 12.32 -5.85
CA SER A 4 -6.70 12.62 -7.09
C SER A 4 -8.17 12.20 -7.01
N THR A 5 -8.43 11.04 -6.40
CA THR A 5 -9.78 10.50 -6.23
C THR A 5 -10.55 11.28 -5.20
N LEU A 6 -9.93 11.61 -4.07
CA LEU A 6 -10.56 12.41 -3.02
C LEU A 6 -10.90 13.81 -3.52
N CYS A 7 -9.98 14.48 -4.23
CA CYS A 7 -10.25 15.79 -4.83
C CYS A 7 -11.42 15.73 -5.82
N ARG A 8 -11.45 14.72 -6.70
CA ARG A 8 -12.54 14.56 -7.67
C ARG A 8 -13.93 14.45 -7.02
N TRP A 9 -14.04 13.78 -5.87
CA TRP A 9 -15.32 13.51 -5.24
C TRP A 9 -15.72 14.51 -4.18
N LEU A 10 -14.77 14.99 -3.39
CA LEU A 10 -15.02 15.90 -2.27
C LEU A 10 -14.89 17.37 -2.65
N LEU A 11 -14.13 17.68 -3.70
CA LEU A 11 -13.81 19.05 -4.12
C LEU A 11 -13.97 19.22 -5.65
N PRO A 12 -15.13 18.86 -6.24
CA PRO A 12 -15.32 18.93 -7.70
C PRO A 12 -15.22 20.37 -8.24
N ASP A 13 -15.64 21.36 -7.46
CA ASP A 13 -15.66 22.79 -7.81
C ASP A 13 -14.57 23.58 -7.06
N TRP A 14 -13.36 23.00 -6.94
CA TRP A 14 -12.26 23.65 -6.23
C TRP A 14 -11.89 25.00 -6.87
N PRO A 15 -11.99 26.13 -6.13
CA PRO A 15 -11.93 27.47 -6.72
C PRO A 15 -10.52 28.05 -6.80
N GLU A 16 -9.51 27.43 -6.16
CA GLU A 16 -8.16 27.96 -6.13
C GLU A 16 -7.32 27.46 -7.32
N ASP A 17 -6.38 28.28 -7.77
CA ASP A 17 -5.44 27.92 -8.85
C ASP A 17 -4.42 26.84 -8.44
N ARG A 18 -4.27 26.57 -7.14
CA ARG A 18 -3.39 25.52 -6.60
C ARG A 18 -4.16 24.22 -6.36
N PRO A 19 -3.53 23.04 -6.42
CA PRO A 19 -4.18 21.80 -6.03
C PRO A 19 -4.56 21.82 -4.52
N PRO A 20 -5.66 21.17 -4.13
CA PRO A 20 -6.08 21.08 -2.73
C PRO A 20 -5.01 20.43 -1.86
N GLY A 21 -4.74 21.00 -0.68
CA GLY A 21 -3.83 20.39 0.29
C GLY A 21 -4.51 19.29 1.12
N PRO A 22 -3.74 18.52 1.93
CA PRO A 22 -4.30 17.49 2.80
C PRO A 22 -5.40 18.00 3.74
N ARG A 23 -5.22 19.22 4.28
CA ARG A 23 -6.21 19.87 5.16
C ARG A 23 -7.46 20.31 4.43
N ASP A 24 -7.34 20.73 3.17
CA ASP A 24 -8.49 21.12 2.35
C ASP A 24 -9.37 19.89 2.07
N VAL A 25 -8.74 18.76 1.74
CA VAL A 25 -9.42 17.46 1.59
C VAL A 25 -10.04 16.98 2.91
N ALA A 26 -9.32 17.11 4.03
CA ALA A 26 -9.85 16.73 5.35
C ALA A 26 -11.05 17.60 5.78
N ARG A 27 -11.01 18.91 5.49
CA ARG A 27 -12.12 19.83 5.74
C ARG A 27 -13.37 19.43 4.96
N ALA A 28 -13.22 19.13 3.66
CA ALA A 28 -14.33 18.65 2.85
C ALA A 28 -14.88 17.30 3.35
N ALA A 29 -14.01 16.37 3.74
CA ALA A 29 -14.44 15.09 4.31
C ALA A 29 -15.19 15.26 5.65
N ALA A 30 -14.82 16.25 6.46
CA ALA A 30 -15.47 16.52 7.73
C ALA A 30 -16.90 17.06 7.59
N GLU A 31 -17.23 17.71 6.48
CA GLU A 31 -18.63 18.07 6.15
C GLU A 31 -19.52 16.83 6.01
N HIS A 32 -18.92 15.66 5.74
CA HIS A 32 -19.58 14.36 5.69
C HIS A 32 -19.44 13.54 6.99
N GLY A 33 -18.94 14.15 8.07
CA GLY A 33 -18.82 13.52 9.39
C GLY A 33 -17.55 12.70 9.61
N VAL A 34 -16.54 12.83 8.74
CA VAL A 34 -15.25 12.14 8.90
C VAL A 34 -14.28 13.01 9.70
N PRO A 35 -13.87 12.62 10.93
CA PRO A 35 -13.02 13.46 11.77
C PRO A 35 -11.54 13.49 11.35
N TYR A 36 -11.07 12.41 10.71
CA TYR A 36 -9.69 12.26 10.27
C TYR A 36 -9.63 11.62 8.90
N THR A 37 -8.76 12.16 8.04
CA THR A 37 -8.60 11.70 6.66
C THR A 37 -7.13 11.39 6.39
N LEU A 38 -6.85 10.15 6.01
CA LEU A 38 -5.56 9.75 5.46
C LEU A 38 -5.58 9.96 3.94
N VAL A 39 -4.80 10.94 3.47
CA VAL A 39 -4.69 11.30 2.05
C VAL A 39 -3.35 10.78 1.53
N THR A 40 -3.38 9.92 0.52
CA THR A 40 -2.18 9.26 -0.04
C THR A 40 -1.86 9.76 -1.44
N GLY A 41 -0.60 9.60 -1.86
CA GLY A 41 -0.19 9.81 -3.25
C GLY A 41 0.13 11.25 -3.62
N PHE A 42 0.58 12.07 -2.65
CA PHE A 42 1.20 13.35 -2.98
C PHE A 42 2.58 13.12 -3.60
N ASN A 43 2.87 13.79 -4.71
CA ASN A 43 4.20 13.71 -5.32
C ASN A 43 5.15 14.66 -4.58
N ALA A 44 6.25 14.12 -4.06
CA ALA A 44 7.35 14.87 -3.49
C ALA A 44 8.55 14.90 -4.46
N PRO A 45 9.54 15.78 -4.26
CA PRO A 45 10.79 15.78 -5.02
C PRO A 45 11.52 14.44 -4.93
N ASP A 46 12.45 14.21 -5.86
CA ASP A 46 13.38 13.07 -5.85
C ASP A 46 12.71 11.68 -5.91
N GLN A 47 11.59 11.55 -6.61
CA GLN A 47 10.83 10.30 -6.75
C GLN A 47 10.25 9.78 -5.42
N TYR A 48 9.90 10.66 -4.49
CA TYR A 48 9.19 10.28 -3.29
C TYR A 48 7.68 10.51 -3.42
N LEU A 49 6.92 9.72 -2.67
CA LEU A 49 5.51 9.91 -2.42
C LEU A 49 5.28 10.25 -0.95
N GLU A 50 4.29 11.10 -0.70
CA GLU A 50 3.86 11.46 0.64
C GLU A 50 2.41 11.04 0.90
N SER A 51 2.19 10.60 2.13
CA SER A 51 0.87 10.36 2.71
C SER A 51 0.72 11.20 3.96
N HIS A 52 -0.42 11.88 4.09
CA HIS A 52 -0.70 12.75 5.22
C HIS A 52 -1.97 12.33 5.94
N LEU A 53 -1.86 12.15 7.25
CA LEU A 53 -3.02 12.05 8.14
C LEU A 53 -3.40 13.47 8.56
N ALA A 54 -4.63 13.89 8.25
CA ALA A 54 -5.09 15.25 8.53
C ALA A 54 -6.47 15.27 9.20
N SER A 55 -6.63 16.23 10.10
CA SER A 55 -7.91 16.77 10.57
C SER A 55 -8.23 18.06 9.78
N PRO A 56 -9.45 18.61 9.87
CA PRO A 56 -9.78 19.91 9.29
C PRO A 56 -8.84 21.04 9.77
N GLU A 57 -8.39 20.94 11.02
CA GLU A 57 -7.60 21.96 11.70
C GLU A 57 -6.10 21.81 11.45
N THR A 58 -5.57 20.58 11.38
CA THR A 58 -4.14 20.34 11.27
C THR A 58 -3.78 19.03 10.56
N VAL A 59 -2.57 19.00 9.98
CA VAL A 59 -1.90 17.74 9.60
C VAL A 59 -1.31 17.13 10.87
N LEU A 60 -1.65 15.88 11.13
CA LEU A 60 -1.25 15.13 12.33
C LEU A 60 0.03 14.34 12.09
N ALA A 61 0.17 13.74 10.90
CA ALA A 61 1.35 12.98 10.52
C ALA A 61 1.60 13.09 9.01
N THR A 62 2.88 12.99 8.64
CA THR A 62 3.33 12.88 7.25
C THR A 62 4.31 11.72 7.16
N ALA A 63 4.05 10.80 6.25
CA ALA A 63 4.95 9.72 5.90
C ALA A 63 5.46 9.95 4.48
N ARG A 64 6.76 9.72 4.27
CA ARG A 64 7.43 9.85 2.99
C ARG A 64 8.11 8.53 2.65
N TYR A 65 7.88 8.04 1.45
CA TYR A 65 8.38 6.74 0.97
C TYR A 65 8.77 6.84 -0.50
N GLU A 66 9.63 5.93 -0.95
CA GLU A 66 10.12 5.92 -2.32
C GLU A 66 8.99 5.50 -3.27
N ARG A 67 8.97 6.13 -4.45
CA ARG A 67 8.02 5.76 -5.49
C ARG A 67 8.54 4.53 -6.20
N PHE A 68 7.79 3.44 -6.10
CA PHE A 68 8.01 2.28 -6.95
C PHE A 68 7.70 2.62 -8.41
N GLU A 69 8.56 2.17 -9.34
CA GLU A 69 8.32 2.28 -10.78
C GLU A 69 7.17 1.37 -11.24
N ALA A 70 6.97 0.26 -10.54
CA ALA A 70 5.89 -0.69 -10.81
C ALA A 70 4.51 -0.13 -10.43
N THR A 71 3.50 -0.45 -11.25
CA THR A 71 2.10 -0.16 -10.93
C THR A 71 1.51 -1.34 -10.15
N PHE A 72 1.06 -1.08 -8.93
CA PHE A 72 0.49 -2.08 -8.05
C PHE A 72 -1.04 -2.09 -8.07
N THR A 73 -1.63 -3.28 -8.09
CA THR A 73 -3.05 -3.49 -7.81
C THR A 73 -3.23 -3.92 -6.36
N GLY A 74 -4.14 -3.27 -5.63
CA GLY A 74 -4.50 -3.67 -4.25
C GLY A 74 -3.65 -3.05 -3.14
N ALA A 75 -2.74 -2.12 -3.43
CA ALA A 75 -1.98 -1.38 -2.42
C ALA A 75 -2.91 -0.63 -1.44
N GLY A 76 -3.95 0.04 -1.96
CA GLY A 76 -4.95 0.72 -1.15
C GLY A 76 -5.78 -0.22 -0.28
N ASP A 77 -6.09 -1.42 -0.78
CA ASP A 77 -6.82 -2.45 -0.03
C ASP A 77 -5.95 -2.98 1.11
N THR A 78 -4.67 -3.26 0.84
CA THR A 78 -3.69 -3.68 1.85
C THR A 78 -3.56 -2.64 2.95
N LEU A 79 -3.38 -1.36 2.60
CA LEU A 79 -3.29 -0.27 3.56
C LEU A 79 -4.56 -0.16 4.41
N SER A 80 -5.73 -0.21 3.77
CA SER A 80 -7.02 -0.06 4.45
C SER A 80 -7.29 -1.24 5.39
N ALA A 81 -6.98 -2.47 4.96
CA ALA A 81 -7.14 -3.67 5.78
C ALA A 81 -6.20 -3.65 6.99
N THR A 82 -4.94 -3.28 6.80
CA THR A 82 -3.94 -3.21 7.86
C THR A 82 -4.30 -2.13 8.89
N LEU A 83 -4.67 -0.93 8.42
CA LEU A 83 -5.10 0.15 9.29
C LEU A 83 -6.34 -0.23 10.10
N CYS A 84 -7.33 -0.87 9.47
CA CYS A 84 -8.52 -1.36 10.15
C CYS A 84 -8.18 -2.39 11.23
N ALA A 85 -7.27 -3.33 10.94
CA ALA A 85 -6.82 -4.33 11.90
C ALA A 85 -6.11 -3.70 13.11
N LEU A 86 -5.21 -2.75 12.89
CA LEU A 86 -4.48 -2.04 13.96
C LEU A 86 -5.42 -1.22 14.85
N LEU A 87 -6.34 -0.47 14.24
CA LEU A 87 -7.35 0.29 14.98
C LEU A 87 -8.31 -0.62 15.75
N GLY A 88 -8.75 -1.72 15.13
CA GLY A 88 -9.57 -2.74 15.80
C GLY A 88 -8.85 -3.45 16.95
N GLY A 89 -7.52 -3.54 16.88
CA GLY A 89 -6.65 -4.03 17.94
C GLY A 89 -6.37 -3.00 19.06
N GLY A 90 -6.87 -1.77 18.93
CA GLY A 90 -6.75 -0.72 19.95
C GLY A 90 -5.47 0.13 19.86
N ALA A 91 -4.74 0.08 18.74
CA ALA A 91 -3.63 0.99 18.50
C ALA A 91 -4.12 2.45 18.41
N ASP A 92 -3.29 3.39 18.85
CA ASP A 92 -3.61 4.81 18.67
C ASP A 92 -3.57 5.19 17.19
N LEU A 93 -4.31 6.23 16.80
CA LEU A 93 -4.49 6.57 15.40
C LEU A 93 -3.18 6.90 14.67
N GLN A 94 -2.27 7.65 15.30
CA GLN A 94 -1.05 8.09 14.62
C GLN A 94 -0.08 6.92 14.46
N SER A 95 0.10 6.10 15.50
CA SER A 95 0.91 4.89 15.41
C SER A 95 0.31 3.88 14.44
N ALA A 96 -1.02 3.65 14.48
CA ALA A 96 -1.69 2.74 13.56
C ALA A 96 -1.48 3.14 12.09
N VAL A 97 -1.53 4.44 11.78
CA VAL A 97 -1.25 4.94 10.43
C VAL A 97 0.23 4.76 10.06
N ALA A 98 1.15 5.09 10.97
CA ALA A 98 2.58 4.91 10.73
C ALA A 98 2.91 3.44 10.44
N ASP A 99 2.47 2.54 11.32
CA ASP A 99 2.69 1.09 11.20
C ASP A 99 2.03 0.52 9.94
N ALA A 100 0.82 0.95 9.60
CA ALA A 100 0.15 0.49 8.38
C ALA A 100 0.87 0.94 7.10
N LEU A 101 1.47 2.13 7.10
CA LEU A 101 2.25 2.63 5.97
C LEU A 101 3.59 1.91 5.86
N THR A 102 4.28 1.66 6.97
CA THR A 102 5.49 0.84 7.01
C THR A 102 5.23 -0.59 6.53
N TYR A 103 4.14 -1.19 7.00
CA TYR A 103 3.72 -2.52 6.55
C TYR A 103 3.42 -2.55 5.05
N LEU A 104 2.70 -1.54 4.54
CA LEU A 104 2.43 -1.42 3.11
C LEU A 104 3.73 -1.31 2.32
N ASP A 105 4.68 -0.49 2.76
CA ASP A 105 5.97 -0.31 2.10
C ASP A 105 6.72 -1.64 1.94
N GLN A 106 6.80 -2.44 3.01
CA GLN A 106 7.39 -3.78 2.98
C GLN A 106 6.64 -4.75 2.05
N CYS A 107 5.30 -4.68 2.02
CA CYS A 107 4.50 -5.49 1.10
C CYS A 107 4.72 -5.13 -0.37
N LEU A 108 5.02 -3.86 -0.67
CA LEU A 108 5.27 -3.39 -2.03
C LEU A 108 6.69 -3.74 -2.47
N ASP A 109 7.67 -3.62 -1.57
CA ASP A 109 9.06 -3.99 -1.82
C ASP A 109 9.21 -5.49 -2.13
N ALA A 110 8.54 -6.35 -1.34
CA ALA A 110 8.46 -7.80 -1.58
C ALA A 110 7.44 -8.18 -2.67
N GLY A 111 6.77 -7.21 -3.30
CA GLY A 111 5.71 -7.46 -4.25
C GLY A 111 6.20 -8.13 -5.53
N PHE A 112 5.33 -8.90 -6.17
CA PHE A 112 5.66 -9.66 -7.38
C PHE A 112 4.75 -9.30 -8.55
N GLN A 113 5.27 -9.45 -9.77
CA GLN A 113 4.52 -9.18 -11.00
C GLN A 113 4.22 -10.48 -11.74
N PRO A 114 3.00 -11.03 -11.64
CA PRO A 114 2.63 -12.22 -12.39
C PRO A 114 2.50 -11.90 -13.88
N GLY A 115 3.48 -12.35 -14.67
CA GLY A 115 3.53 -12.11 -16.11
C GLY A 115 3.75 -10.63 -16.46
N MET A 116 2.90 -10.09 -17.34
CA MET A 116 2.99 -8.70 -17.85
C MET A 116 1.92 -7.76 -17.27
N GLY A 117 1.26 -8.15 -16.17
CA GLY A 117 0.22 -7.37 -15.51
C GLY A 117 0.76 -6.35 -14.49
N HIS A 118 -0.14 -5.79 -13.69
CA HIS A 118 0.24 -5.00 -12.51
C HIS A 118 0.86 -5.88 -11.43
N ALA A 119 1.80 -5.33 -10.68
CA ALA A 119 2.37 -5.98 -9.50
C ALA A 119 1.32 -6.14 -8.40
N VAL A 120 1.49 -7.17 -7.58
CA VAL A 120 0.64 -7.48 -6.43
C VAL A 120 1.48 -7.36 -5.16
N PRO A 121 1.01 -6.65 -4.12
CA PRO A 121 1.72 -6.58 -2.85
C PRO A 121 1.79 -7.97 -2.21
N ASP A 122 2.99 -8.36 -1.76
CA ASP A 122 3.18 -9.58 -0.98
C ASP A 122 2.85 -9.28 0.48
N ARG A 123 1.71 -9.79 0.94
CA ARG A 123 1.23 -9.59 2.31
C ARG A 123 1.78 -10.62 3.30
N LEU A 124 2.61 -11.56 2.85
CA LEU A 124 3.26 -12.58 3.68
C LEU A 124 4.78 -12.53 3.48
N PHE A 125 5.32 -11.34 3.17
CA PHE A 125 6.74 -11.15 2.87
C PHE A 125 7.68 -11.77 3.92
N TRP A 126 7.29 -11.77 5.20
CA TRP A 126 8.04 -12.37 6.31
C TRP A 126 8.09 -13.91 6.26
N ALA A 127 7.13 -14.56 5.60
CA ALA A 127 7.08 -16.02 5.51
C ALA A 127 8.12 -16.59 4.53
N HIS A 128 8.72 -15.74 3.69
CA HIS A 128 9.75 -16.13 2.73
C HIS A 128 11.15 -16.17 3.36
N GLU A 129 11.43 -15.32 4.34
CA GLU A 129 12.71 -15.26 5.05
C GLU A 129 13.03 -16.55 5.83
N GLU A 130 12.01 -17.32 6.24
CA GLU A 130 12.21 -18.61 6.93
C GLU A 130 12.68 -19.75 5.98
N SER A 131 12.67 -19.55 4.66
CA SER A 131 12.94 -20.62 3.67
C SER A 131 14.31 -20.55 3.00
N GLU A 132 15.10 -19.48 3.21
CA GLU A 132 16.45 -19.36 2.64
C GLU A 132 17.54 -20.14 3.41
N ASP A 133 17.23 -20.65 4.61
CA ASP A 133 18.11 -21.53 5.40
C ASP A 133 17.90 -23.03 5.12
N GLU A 134 16.98 -23.40 4.23
CA GLU A 134 16.85 -24.79 3.76
C GLU A 134 17.76 -25.02 2.54
N GLU A 135 18.98 -25.48 2.83
CA GLU A 135 19.88 -26.11 1.87
C GLU A 135 19.05 -27.08 0.99
N PRO A 136 19.03 -26.94 -0.35
CA PRO A 136 18.15 -27.74 -1.18
C PRO A 136 18.48 -29.22 -0.95
N PRO A 137 17.49 -30.10 -0.70
CA PRO A 137 17.77 -31.51 -0.53
C PRO A 137 18.48 -32.01 -1.79
N SER A 138 19.70 -32.50 -1.59
CA SER A 138 20.51 -33.13 -2.62
C SER A 138 19.63 -34.05 -3.47
N THR A 139 19.51 -33.75 -4.77
CA THR A 139 18.73 -34.52 -5.74
C THR A 139 19.39 -35.86 -6.10
N GLU A 140 19.98 -36.54 -5.12
CA GLU A 140 20.42 -37.93 -5.26
C GLU A 140 19.24 -38.85 -4.94
N GLY A 141 18.38 -39.11 -5.94
CA GLY A 141 17.44 -40.23 -5.83
C GLY A 141 16.10 -40.12 -6.55
N LEU A 142 15.81 -39.05 -7.31
CA LEU A 142 14.57 -39.04 -8.10
C LEU A 142 14.75 -39.92 -9.33
N ALA A 143 14.33 -41.18 -9.22
CA ALA A 143 14.24 -42.10 -10.36
C ALA A 143 13.34 -41.46 -11.44
N PRO A 144 13.72 -41.53 -12.73
CA PRO A 144 12.94 -40.95 -13.80
C PRO A 144 11.55 -41.60 -13.87
N PHE A 145 10.50 -40.77 -13.84
CA PHE A 145 9.13 -41.18 -14.10
C PHE A 145 9.07 -41.87 -15.48
N PRO A 146 8.45 -43.06 -15.60
CA PRO A 146 8.32 -43.71 -16.90
C PRO A 146 7.30 -42.94 -17.73
N LEU A 147 7.79 -42.19 -18.73
CA LEU A 147 6.97 -41.67 -19.80
C LEU A 147 6.51 -42.89 -20.62
N GLY A 148 5.23 -43.25 -20.50
CA GLY A 148 4.62 -44.27 -21.34
C GLY A 148 4.53 -43.78 -22.77
N ASP A 149 5.14 -44.51 -23.70
CA ASP A 149 4.99 -44.29 -25.14
C ASP A 149 3.52 -44.42 -25.54
N THR A 150 2.86 -43.30 -25.84
CA THR A 150 1.66 -43.32 -26.68
C THR A 150 2.10 -43.21 -28.12
N SER A 151 2.11 -44.35 -28.83
CA SER A 151 2.30 -44.40 -30.28
C SER A 151 1.16 -43.66 -31.00
N HIS A 152 1.54 -43.01 -32.10
CA HIS A 152 0.71 -42.26 -33.06
C HIS A 152 -0.55 -42.99 -33.55
#